data_AF-M6KKM7-F1
#
_entry.id   AF-M6KKM7-F1
#
_cell.length_a   1.000
_cell.length_b   1.000
_cell.length_c   1.000
_cell.angle_alpha   90.00
_cell.angle_beta   90.00
_cell.angle_gamma   90.00
#
_symmetry.space_group_name_H-M   'P 1'
#
loop_
_entity.id
_entity.type
_entity.pdbx_description
1 polymer ?
#
loop_
_entity_poly.entity_id
_entity_poly.type
_entity_poly.pdbx_seq_one_letter_code
_entity_poly.pdbx_strand_id
1 'polypeptide(L)'
;MFEWKTIFPWKYTVVRFPIFSKISNVVLNIDLSSGMFPENSPEGKIKISLEVRYSLYPNKAFEFLEAAGIGQEKIDAYIRKIVYSVIRKKVEEFLANPNALKTNLDNYLRTSFSSELLSEEKTFQNLNLRILDLQVPEPALITGVYRNQNLILQKKLDLATALGKAEAHKIEEDAKISSLLRRLEKTKDFITKNPDMKEFLLYESLSDNVEVILLPSEMILGEVPSSKKKKNSKRPKEVE
;
A
#
# COMPACT_ATOMS: atom_id res chain seq x y z
N MET A 1 -9.52 -47.05 1.90
CA MET A 1 -9.68 -46.67 3.32
C MET A 1 -10.21 -45.23 3.32
N PHE A 2 -11.52 -45.08 3.35
CA PHE A 2 -12.18 -43.76 3.33
C PHE A 2 -12.22 -43.26 4.76
N GLU A 3 -11.36 -42.31 5.12
CA GLU A 3 -11.38 -41.68 6.44
C GLU A 3 -12.65 -40.85 6.58
N TRP A 4 -13.66 -41.43 7.21
CA TRP A 4 -14.71 -40.67 7.86
C TRP A 4 -14.05 -39.87 8.99
N LYS A 5 -13.54 -38.67 8.67
CA LYS A 5 -13.31 -37.64 9.68
C LYS A 5 -14.67 -37.37 10.31
N THR A 6 -14.91 -38.04 11.43
CA THR A 6 -15.98 -37.83 12.40
C THR A 6 -16.26 -36.34 12.56
N ILE A 7 -17.27 -35.86 11.84
CA ILE A 7 -17.84 -34.52 11.99
C ILE A 7 -18.61 -34.56 13.31
N PHE A 8 -17.89 -34.33 14.40
CA PHE A 8 -18.47 -34.36 15.74
C PHE A 8 -19.38 -33.13 15.95
N PRO A 9 -20.68 -33.32 16.26
CA PRO A 9 -21.66 -32.24 16.29
C PRO A 9 -21.41 -31.19 17.39
N TRP A 10 -20.66 -31.54 18.44
CA TRP A 10 -20.29 -30.64 19.55
C TRP A 10 -19.21 -29.61 19.21
N LYS A 11 -18.55 -29.71 18.04
CA LYS A 11 -17.60 -28.68 17.58
C LYS A 11 -18.27 -27.53 16.82
N TYR A 12 -19.55 -27.65 16.49
CA TYR A 12 -20.28 -26.66 15.70
C TYR A 12 -21.31 -25.96 16.57
N THR A 13 -21.10 -24.66 16.81
CA THR A 13 -22.11 -23.81 17.42
C THR A 13 -23.19 -23.51 16.39
N VAL A 14 -24.41 -23.99 16.63
CA VAL A 14 -25.59 -23.63 15.83
C VAL A 14 -25.98 -22.20 16.18
N VAL A 15 -25.62 -21.24 15.33
CA VAL A 15 -26.01 -19.84 15.49
C VAL A 15 -27.29 -19.60 14.71
N ARG A 16 -28.36 -19.20 15.41
CA ARG A 16 -29.59 -18.75 14.76
C ARG A 16 -29.34 -17.40 14.10
N PHE A 17 -29.39 -17.35 12.78
CA PHE A 17 -29.28 -16.09 12.05
C PHE A 17 -30.65 -15.40 11.98
N PRO A 18 -30.81 -14.16 12.48
CA PRO A 18 -32.08 -13.43 12.35
C PRO A 18 -32.26 -12.95 10.91
N ILE A 19 -33.36 -13.39 10.30
CA ILE A 19 -33.70 -13.15 8.89
C ILE A 19 -34.41 -11.80 8.69
N PHE A 20 -35.00 -11.26 9.77
CA PHE A 20 -35.86 -10.09 9.73
C PHE A 20 -35.14 -8.80 10.16
N SER A 21 -35.40 -7.70 9.42
CA SER A 21 -35.03 -6.32 9.75
C SER A 21 -33.61 -6.12 10.27
N LYS A 22 -32.63 -6.52 9.47
CA LYS A 22 -31.21 -6.21 9.70
C LYS A 22 -30.87 -4.82 9.19
N ILE A 23 -29.87 -4.21 9.81
CA ILE A 23 -29.33 -2.90 9.42
C ILE A 23 -27.85 -3.09 9.13
N SER A 24 -27.39 -2.53 8.03
CA SER A 24 -25.98 -2.45 7.65
C SER A 24 -25.65 -1.01 7.25
N ASN A 25 -24.57 -0.48 7.83
CA ASN A 25 -24.08 0.85 7.48
C ASN A 25 -23.02 0.71 6.40
N VAL A 26 -23.31 1.28 5.24
CA VAL A 26 -22.48 1.18 4.05
C VAL A 26 -21.90 2.55 3.75
N VAL A 27 -20.58 2.66 3.90
CA VAL A 27 -19.81 3.83 3.47
C VAL A 27 -19.08 3.48 2.19
N LEU A 28 -19.36 4.22 1.13
CA LEU A 28 -18.79 4.06 -0.19
C LEU A 28 -17.97 5.29 -0.57
N ASN A 29 -16.77 5.03 -1.08
CA ASN A 29 -15.91 6.03 -1.67
C ASN A 29 -15.67 5.62 -3.12
N ILE A 30 -16.25 6.35 -4.06
CA ILE A 30 -16.06 6.11 -5.50
C ILE A 30 -15.07 7.14 -6.00
N ASP A 31 -13.86 6.69 -6.33
CA ASP A 31 -12.86 7.55 -6.95
C ASP A 31 -13.23 7.78 -8.41
N LEU A 32 -13.52 9.04 -8.74
CA LEU A 32 -13.73 9.44 -10.12
C LEU A 32 -12.37 9.63 -10.81
N SER A 33 -11.31 9.89 -10.04
CA SER A 33 -10.11 10.58 -10.51
C SER A 33 -9.01 9.65 -10.99
N SER A 34 -9.24 8.34 -10.92
CA SER A 34 -8.24 7.32 -11.28
C SER A 34 -6.88 7.58 -10.59
N GLY A 35 -6.91 8.07 -9.34
CA GLY A 35 -5.70 8.43 -8.59
C GLY A 35 -5.03 9.76 -8.96
N MET A 36 -5.70 10.68 -9.66
CA MET A 36 -5.16 12.01 -9.93
C MET A 36 -5.04 12.89 -8.68
N PHE A 37 -5.88 12.64 -7.69
CA PHE A 37 -5.80 13.32 -6.40
C PHE A 37 -5.20 12.39 -5.33
N PRO A 38 -4.50 12.94 -4.32
CA PRO A 38 -4.07 12.17 -3.16
C PRO A 38 -5.24 11.41 -2.54
N GLU A 39 -5.00 10.23 -1.98
CA GLU A 39 -6.09 9.41 -1.42
C GLU A 39 -6.91 10.13 -0.33
N ASN A 40 -6.31 11.12 0.32
CA ASN A 40 -6.95 11.90 1.39
C ASN A 40 -7.73 13.11 0.86
N SER A 41 -7.67 13.44 -0.43
CA SER A 41 -8.38 14.57 -0.99
C SER A 41 -9.88 14.24 -1.17
N PRO A 42 -10.79 15.13 -0.75
CA PRO A 42 -12.23 14.99 -1.00
C PRO A 42 -12.63 15.36 -2.43
N GLU A 43 -11.76 16.07 -3.17
CA GLU A 43 -12.03 16.63 -4.50
C GLU A 43 -12.14 15.55 -5.58
N GLY A 44 -11.49 14.40 -5.36
CA GLY A 44 -11.44 13.27 -6.28
C GLY A 44 -12.61 12.29 -6.20
N LYS A 45 -13.38 12.34 -5.10
CA LYS A 45 -14.15 11.18 -4.61
C LYS A 45 -15.59 11.53 -4.32
N ILE A 46 -16.52 10.72 -4.84
CA ILE A 46 -17.90 10.72 -4.37
C ILE A 46 -17.95 9.91 -3.07
N LYS A 47 -18.39 10.54 -1.99
CA LYS A 47 -18.62 9.85 -0.70
C LYS A 47 -20.11 9.67 -0.48
N ILE A 48 -20.51 8.44 -0.26
CA ILE A 48 -21.91 8.05 -0.04
C ILE A 48 -21.97 7.25 1.26
N SER A 49 -22.76 7.74 2.22
CA SER A 49 -23.06 7.02 3.45
C SER A 49 -24.53 6.62 3.45
N LEU A 50 -24.78 5.31 3.48
CA LEU A 50 -26.11 4.70 3.41
C LEU A 50 -26.35 3.80 4.61
N GLU A 51 -27.53 3.89 5.18
CA GLU A 51 -28.06 2.88 6.09
C GLU A 51 -28.99 1.98 5.27
N VAL A 52 -28.60 0.70 5.12
CA VAL A 52 -29.34 -0.32 4.38
C VAL A 52 -30.08 -1.17 5.40
N ARG A 53 -31.41 -1.07 5.43
CA ARG A 53 -32.26 -1.97 6.21
C ARG A 53 -32.80 -3.06 5.29
N TYR A 54 -32.51 -4.31 5.60
CA TYR A 54 -32.86 -5.45 4.74
C TYR A 54 -33.53 -6.58 5.52
N SER A 55 -34.34 -7.37 4.81
CA SER A 55 -34.81 -8.68 5.25
C SER A 55 -34.52 -9.72 4.17
N LEU A 56 -34.25 -10.95 4.57
CA LEU A 56 -33.94 -12.05 3.66
C LEU A 56 -35.17 -12.93 3.47
N TYR A 57 -35.23 -13.60 2.31
CA TYR A 57 -36.20 -14.68 2.13
C TYR A 57 -35.81 -15.90 2.99
N PRO A 58 -36.75 -16.50 3.75
CA PRO A 58 -36.43 -17.64 4.61
C PRO A 58 -35.83 -18.85 3.87
N ASN A 59 -36.27 -19.07 2.63
CA ASN A 59 -35.81 -20.17 1.77
C ASN A 59 -34.47 -19.89 1.09
N LYS A 60 -33.98 -18.64 1.06
CA LYS A 60 -32.72 -18.25 0.40
C LYS A 60 -31.68 -17.68 1.37
N ALA A 61 -31.99 -17.65 2.66
CA ALA A 61 -31.07 -17.16 3.69
C ALA A 61 -29.76 -17.97 3.73
N PHE A 62 -29.81 -19.26 3.41
CA PHE A 62 -28.62 -20.11 3.34
C PHE A 62 -27.69 -19.70 2.18
N GLU A 63 -28.24 -19.49 0.98
CA GLU A 63 -27.47 -19.03 -0.20
C GLU A 63 -26.79 -17.69 0.07
N PHE A 64 -27.50 -16.77 0.74
CA PHE A 64 -26.93 -15.48 1.15
C PHE A 64 -25.76 -15.66 2.14
N LEU A 65 -25.92 -16.51 3.16
CA LEU A 65 -24.89 -16.75 4.17
C LEU A 65 -23.67 -17.51 3.61
N GLU A 66 -23.87 -18.33 2.59
CA GLU A 66 -22.77 -18.99 1.86
C GLU A 66 -21.95 -17.96 1.08
N ALA A 67 -22.61 -17.00 0.41
CA ALA A 67 -21.94 -15.94 -0.33
C ALA A 67 -21.30 -14.86 0.58
N ALA A 68 -22.01 -14.45 1.63
CA ALA A 68 -21.61 -13.35 2.52
C ALA A 68 -20.73 -13.81 3.69
N GLY A 69 -20.87 -15.07 4.12
CA GLY A 69 -20.36 -15.56 5.39
C GLY A 69 -21.27 -15.23 6.58
N ILE A 70 -20.93 -15.78 7.75
CA ILE A 70 -21.77 -15.72 8.97
C ILE A 70 -21.44 -14.50 9.84
N GLY A 71 -20.21 -13.98 9.76
CA GLY A 71 -19.77 -12.85 10.57
C GLY A 71 -20.36 -11.53 10.09
N GLN A 72 -20.81 -10.68 11.02
CA GLN A 72 -21.43 -9.38 10.69
C GLN A 72 -20.53 -8.52 9.78
N GLU A 73 -19.23 -8.48 10.05
CA GLU A 73 -18.26 -7.75 9.22
C GLU A 73 -18.21 -8.26 7.77
N LYS A 74 -18.32 -9.59 7.59
CA LYS A 74 -18.30 -10.21 6.25
C LYS A 74 -19.59 -9.91 5.51
N ILE A 75 -20.71 -9.93 6.23
CA ILE A 75 -22.02 -9.54 5.70
C ILE A 75 -22.02 -8.07 5.27
N ASP A 76 -21.52 -7.18 6.13
CA ASP A 76 -21.42 -5.75 5.81
C ASP A 76 -20.47 -5.51 4.62
N ALA A 77 -19.37 -6.26 4.53
CA ALA A 77 -18.46 -6.20 3.38
C ALA A 77 -19.12 -6.71 2.09
N TYR A 78 -19.93 -7.78 2.17
CA TYR A 78 -20.67 -8.32 1.02
C TYR A 78 -21.73 -7.34 0.53
N ILE A 79 -22.55 -6.79 1.44
CA ILE A 79 -23.55 -5.76 1.12
C ILE A 79 -22.85 -4.54 0.50
N ARG A 80 -21.73 -4.11 1.08
CA ARG A 80 -20.93 -3.00 0.54
C ARG A 80 -20.48 -3.26 -0.91
N LYS A 81 -20.05 -4.48 -1.24
CA LYS A 81 -19.64 -4.84 -2.61
C LYS A 81 -20.79 -4.76 -3.61
N ILE A 82 -21.97 -5.29 -3.25
CA ILE A 82 -23.14 -5.24 -4.13
C ILE A 82 -23.58 -3.79 -4.35
N VAL A 83 -23.76 -3.04 -3.27
CA VAL A 83 -24.17 -1.63 -3.32
C VAL A 83 -23.15 -0.81 -4.12
N TYR A 84 -21.84 -1.03 -3.92
CA TYR A 84 -20.79 -0.38 -4.70
C TYR A 84 -20.89 -0.70 -6.20
N SER A 85 -21.12 -1.96 -6.56
CA SER A 85 -21.25 -2.41 -7.95
C SER A 85 -22.39 -1.67 -8.67
N VAL A 86 -23.58 -1.63 -8.08
CA VAL A 86 -24.76 -0.97 -8.68
C VAL A 86 -24.54 0.54 -8.78
N ILE A 87 -24.12 1.18 -7.70
CA ILE A 87 -23.93 2.64 -7.68
C ILE A 87 -22.83 3.06 -8.65
N ARG A 88 -21.74 2.30 -8.76
CA ARG A 88 -20.66 2.61 -9.70
C ARG A 88 -21.15 2.66 -11.15
N LYS A 89 -21.93 1.66 -11.59
CA LYS A 89 -22.51 1.64 -12.94
C LYS A 89 -23.35 2.89 -13.21
N LYS A 90 -24.14 3.31 -12.23
CA LYS A 90 -25.03 4.48 -12.34
C LYS A 90 -24.30 5.81 -12.26
N VAL A 91 -23.24 5.89 -11.47
CA VAL A 91 -22.34 7.05 -11.47
C VAL A 91 -21.72 7.21 -12.86
N GLU A 92 -21.21 6.14 -13.47
CA GLU A 92 -20.65 6.17 -14.82
C GLU A 92 -21.66 6.68 -15.87
N GLU A 93 -22.93 6.27 -15.76
CA GLU A 93 -24.03 6.77 -16.61
C GLU A 93 -24.30 8.28 -16.40
N PHE A 94 -24.36 8.73 -15.14
CA PHE A 94 -24.67 10.13 -14.81
C PHE A 94 -23.51 11.11 -15.03
N LEU A 95 -22.27 10.63 -15.17
CA LEU A 95 -21.11 11.45 -15.55
C LEU A 95 -21.23 12.08 -16.96
N ALA A 96 -22.21 11.65 -17.76
CA ALA A 96 -22.58 12.33 -19.00
C ALA A 96 -22.98 13.80 -18.77
N ASN A 97 -23.59 14.12 -17.62
CA ASN A 97 -23.95 15.49 -17.25
C ASN A 97 -23.52 15.81 -15.80
N PRO A 98 -22.28 16.31 -15.61
CA PRO A 98 -21.72 16.59 -14.29
C PRO A 98 -22.51 17.59 -13.45
N ASN A 99 -23.17 18.56 -14.09
CA ASN A 99 -23.93 19.61 -13.39
C ASN A 99 -25.15 19.05 -12.66
N ALA A 100 -25.74 17.96 -13.17
CA ALA A 100 -26.90 17.31 -12.59
C ALA A 100 -26.55 16.04 -11.78
N LEU A 101 -25.26 15.72 -11.62
CA LEU A 101 -24.81 14.47 -11.01
C LEU A 101 -25.36 14.28 -9.59
N LYS A 102 -25.26 15.31 -8.74
CA LYS A 102 -25.72 15.26 -7.35
C LYS A 102 -27.24 15.05 -7.26
N THR A 103 -28.01 15.80 -8.05
CA THR A 103 -29.48 15.70 -8.06
C THR A 103 -29.95 14.37 -8.63
N ASN A 104 -29.30 13.87 -9.68
CA ASN A 104 -29.63 12.58 -10.29
C ASN A 104 -29.32 11.43 -9.34
N LEU A 105 -28.18 11.47 -8.64
CA LEU A 105 -27.82 10.46 -7.64
C LEU A 105 -28.77 10.46 -6.43
N ASP A 106 -29.12 11.64 -5.88
CA ASP A 106 -30.07 11.69 -4.75
C ASP A 106 -31.45 11.15 -5.15
N ASN A 107 -31.96 11.55 -6.32
CA ASN A 107 -33.24 11.06 -6.84
C ASN A 107 -33.20 9.54 -7.09
N TYR A 108 -32.12 9.04 -7.69
CA TYR A 108 -31.92 7.62 -7.95
C TYR A 108 -31.90 6.80 -6.66
N LEU A 109 -31.15 7.24 -5.65
CA LEU A 109 -31.06 6.56 -4.35
C LEU A 109 -32.41 6.49 -3.62
N ARG A 110 -33.27 7.51 -3.79
CA ARG A 110 -34.59 7.57 -3.15
C ARG A 110 -35.67 6.75 -3.86
N THR A 111 -35.60 6.62 -5.18
CA THR A 111 -36.74 6.12 -5.98
C THR A 111 -36.52 4.75 -6.60
N SER A 112 -35.36 4.52 -7.22
CA SER A 112 -35.14 3.34 -8.07
C SER A 112 -34.09 2.37 -7.50
N PHE A 113 -33.16 2.84 -6.67
CA PHE A 113 -32.06 2.02 -6.17
C PHE A 113 -32.52 0.75 -5.43
N SER A 114 -33.58 0.83 -4.61
CA SER A 114 -34.14 -0.34 -3.92
C SER A 114 -34.62 -1.41 -4.90
N SER A 115 -35.37 -1.01 -5.93
CA SER A 115 -35.90 -1.92 -6.94
C SER A 115 -34.79 -2.57 -7.79
N GLU A 116 -33.76 -1.81 -8.13
CA GLU A 116 -32.62 -2.31 -8.93
C GLU A 116 -31.78 -3.29 -8.10
N LEU A 117 -31.53 -2.97 -6.82
CA LEU A 117 -30.78 -3.84 -5.92
C LEU A 117 -31.50 -5.17 -5.64
N LEU A 118 -32.84 -5.14 -5.52
CA LEU A 118 -33.67 -6.36 -5.40
C LEU A 118 -33.66 -7.21 -6.68
N SER A 119 -33.42 -6.59 -7.85
CA SER A 119 -33.34 -7.30 -9.13
C SER A 119 -31.99 -8.01 -9.32
N GLU A 120 -30.89 -7.41 -8.86
CA GLU A 120 -29.57 -8.03 -8.89
C GLU A 120 -29.46 -9.15 -7.83
N GLU A 121 -29.92 -8.89 -6.60
CA GLU A 121 -29.73 -9.81 -5.47
C GLU A 121 -31.06 -10.41 -5.01
N LYS A 122 -31.38 -11.60 -5.55
CA LYS A 122 -32.67 -12.29 -5.37
C LYS A 122 -32.88 -12.89 -3.97
N THR A 123 -31.90 -12.76 -3.08
CA THR A 123 -31.93 -13.28 -1.70
C THR A 123 -32.65 -12.33 -0.74
N PHE A 124 -32.71 -11.03 -1.06
CA PHE A 124 -33.43 -10.02 -0.29
C PHE A 124 -34.94 -10.07 -0.56
N GLN A 125 -35.72 -10.01 0.52
CA GLN A 125 -37.17 -9.88 0.48
C GLN A 125 -37.59 -8.42 0.41
N ASN A 126 -37.13 -7.62 1.37
CA ASN A 126 -37.37 -6.17 1.41
C ASN A 126 -36.04 -5.46 1.65
N LEU A 127 -35.91 -4.28 1.04
CA LEU A 127 -34.75 -3.43 1.20
C LEU A 127 -35.18 -1.96 1.24
N ASN A 128 -34.90 -1.31 2.37
CA ASN A 128 -35.15 0.10 2.61
C ASN A 128 -33.82 0.82 2.82
N LEU A 129 -33.73 2.03 2.27
CA LEU A 129 -32.51 2.81 2.26
C LEU A 129 -32.75 4.14 2.95
N ARG A 130 -31.79 4.54 3.76
CA ARG A 130 -31.72 5.89 4.31
C ARG A 130 -30.38 6.49 3.94
N ILE A 131 -30.43 7.64 3.28
CA ILE A 131 -29.24 8.42 2.93
C ILE A 131 -28.80 9.16 4.20
N LEU A 132 -27.58 8.88 4.67
CA LEU A 132 -26.97 9.57 5.80
C LEU A 132 -26.17 10.78 5.32
N ASP A 133 -25.36 10.59 4.28
CA ASP A 133 -24.55 11.65 3.69
C ASP A 133 -24.28 11.37 2.20
N LEU A 134 -24.25 12.42 1.40
CA LEU A 134 -23.95 12.39 -0.03
C LEU A 134 -23.09 13.61 -0.38
N GLN A 135 -21.80 13.35 -0.60
CA GLN A 135 -20.83 14.35 -1.02
C GLN A 135 -20.39 14.06 -2.45
N VAL A 136 -20.55 15.06 -3.31
CA VAL A 136 -20.20 14.99 -4.74
C VAL A 136 -19.24 16.14 -5.04
N PRO A 137 -18.11 15.89 -5.74
CA PRO A 137 -17.20 16.95 -6.16
C PRO A 137 -17.84 18.01 -7.04
N GLU A 138 -17.23 19.20 -7.09
CA GLU A 138 -17.75 20.29 -7.91
C GLU A 138 -17.77 19.94 -9.41
N PRO A 139 -18.84 20.30 -10.14
CA PRO A 139 -18.95 20.00 -11.56
C PRO A 139 -17.83 20.59 -12.43
N ALA A 140 -17.28 21.74 -12.04
CA ALA A 140 -16.15 22.37 -12.72
C ALA A 140 -14.88 21.50 -12.67
N LEU A 141 -14.62 20.87 -11.52
CA LEU A 141 -13.54 19.90 -11.37
C LEU A 141 -13.82 18.66 -12.23
N ILE A 142 -15.05 18.14 -12.20
CA ILE A 142 -15.47 16.97 -12.98
C ILE A 142 -15.25 17.21 -14.49
N THR A 143 -15.68 18.36 -14.99
CA THR A 143 -15.57 18.71 -16.41
C THR A 143 -14.14 19.04 -16.84
N GLY A 144 -13.39 19.80 -16.04
CA GLY A 144 -12.04 20.25 -16.40
C GLY A 144 -10.96 19.18 -16.26
N VAL A 145 -11.01 18.38 -15.19
CA VAL A 145 -9.95 17.42 -14.84
C VAL A 145 -10.23 16.01 -15.39
N TYR A 146 -11.49 15.58 -15.41
CA TYR A 146 -11.83 14.17 -15.73
C TYR A 146 -12.18 13.93 -17.20
N ARG A 147 -12.56 14.97 -17.96
CA ARG A 147 -12.79 14.85 -19.41
C ARG A 147 -11.57 15.22 -20.24
N ASN A 148 -10.55 15.86 -19.65
CA ASN A 148 -9.32 16.17 -20.37
C ASN A 148 -8.39 14.95 -20.38
N GLN A 149 -8.71 13.98 -21.24
CA GLN A 149 -7.98 12.72 -21.39
C GLN A 149 -6.47 12.94 -21.62
N ASN A 150 -6.10 14.02 -22.32
CA ASN A 150 -4.70 14.37 -22.55
C ASN A 150 -3.98 14.74 -21.25
N LEU A 151 -4.66 15.45 -20.34
CA LEU A 151 -4.10 15.86 -19.05
C LEU A 151 -3.94 14.65 -18.10
N ILE A 152 -4.90 13.72 -18.14
CA ILE A 152 -4.83 12.43 -17.43
C ILE A 152 -3.64 11.60 -17.95
N LEU A 153 -3.50 11.48 -19.28
CA LEU A 153 -2.42 10.73 -19.90
C LEU A 153 -1.05 11.34 -19.59
N GLN A 154 -0.93 12.66 -19.66
CA GLN A 154 0.31 13.37 -19.35
C GLN A 154 0.71 13.17 -17.88
N LYS A 155 -0.24 13.23 -16.94
CA LYS A 155 0.04 12.99 -15.52
C LYS A 155 0.34 11.54 -15.18
N LYS A 156 -0.28 10.58 -15.88
CA LYS A 156 0.10 9.16 -15.77
C LYS A 156 1.52 8.90 -16.28
N LEU A 157 1.91 9.57 -17.36
CA LEU A 157 3.30 9.58 -17.84
C LEU A 157 4.23 10.17 -16.77
N ASP A 158 3.90 11.32 -16.20
CA ASP A 158 4.70 11.95 -15.13
C ASP A 158 4.87 10.98 -13.94
N LEU A 159 3.80 10.35 -13.46
CA LEU A 159 3.85 9.38 -12.36
C LEU A 159 4.67 8.13 -12.71
N ALA A 160 4.53 7.60 -13.93
CA ALA A 160 5.34 6.47 -14.39
C ALA A 160 6.83 6.81 -14.40
N THR A 161 7.18 8.03 -14.84
CA THR A 161 8.59 8.48 -14.80
C THR A 161 9.10 8.68 -13.38
N ALA A 162 8.26 9.16 -12.45
CA ALA A 162 8.62 9.32 -11.05
C ALA A 162 8.84 7.97 -10.36
N LEU A 163 7.97 6.98 -10.64
CA LEU A 163 8.14 5.61 -10.15
C LEU A 163 9.40 4.97 -10.72
N GLY A 164 9.68 5.14 -12.03
CA GLY A 164 10.91 4.64 -12.63
C GLY A 164 12.18 5.23 -11.99
N LYS A 165 12.15 6.52 -11.61
CA LYS A 165 13.25 7.15 -10.85
C LYS A 165 13.36 6.60 -9.43
N ALA A 166 12.23 6.37 -8.76
CA ALA A 166 12.22 5.79 -7.41
C ALA A 166 12.73 4.33 -7.40
N GLU A 167 12.37 3.53 -8.41
CA GLU A 167 12.89 2.18 -8.59
C GLU A 167 14.40 2.19 -8.87
N ALA A 168 14.88 3.10 -9.73
CA ALA A 168 16.31 3.26 -9.97
C ALA A 168 17.08 3.61 -8.68
N HIS A 169 16.56 4.53 -7.87
CA HIS A 169 17.15 4.85 -6.57
C HIS A 169 17.17 3.66 -5.61
N LYS A 170 16.09 2.88 -5.56
CA LYS A 170 16.04 1.66 -4.74
C LYS A 170 17.08 0.63 -5.19
N ILE A 171 17.25 0.44 -6.50
CA ILE A 171 18.28 -0.45 -7.06
C ILE A 171 19.69 0.02 -6.68
N GLU A 172 19.95 1.33 -6.70
CA GLU A 172 21.22 1.90 -6.26
C GLU A 172 21.48 1.69 -4.76
N GLU A 173 20.46 1.84 -3.92
CA GLU A 173 20.55 1.58 -2.49
C GLU A 173 20.80 0.09 -2.19
N ASP A 174 20.07 -0.81 -2.86
CA ASP A 174 20.28 -2.26 -2.74
C ASP A 174 21.68 -2.67 -3.24
N ALA A 175 22.20 -2.02 -4.29
CA ALA A 175 23.58 -2.22 -4.76
C ALA A 175 24.61 -1.74 -3.73
N LYS A 176 24.40 -0.59 -3.08
CA LYS A 176 25.26 -0.09 -2.00
C LYS A 176 25.22 -1.02 -0.79
N ILE A 177 24.04 -1.45 -0.36
CA ILE A 177 23.84 -2.36 0.78
C ILE A 177 24.50 -3.71 0.50
N SER A 178 24.31 -4.29 -0.68
CA SER A 178 24.97 -5.56 -1.05
C SER A 178 26.50 -5.44 -1.13
N SER A 179 27.03 -4.30 -1.57
CA SER A 179 28.47 -4.03 -1.54
C SER A 179 29.03 -3.93 -0.11
N LEU A 180 28.28 -3.30 0.80
CA LEU A 180 28.61 -3.21 2.22
C LEU A 180 28.53 -4.57 2.90
N LEU A 181 27.50 -5.37 2.62
CA LEU A 181 27.37 -6.73 3.12
C LEU A 181 28.53 -7.62 2.66
N ARG A 182 28.95 -7.54 1.39
CA ARG A 182 30.14 -8.27 0.91
C ARG A 182 31.43 -7.82 1.61
N ARG A 183 31.57 -6.52 1.92
CA ARG A 183 32.71 -6.02 2.72
C ARG A 183 32.65 -6.51 4.17
N LEU A 184 31.46 -6.56 4.76
CA LEU A 184 31.23 -7.09 6.11
C LEU A 184 31.49 -8.60 6.19
N GLU A 185 31.10 -9.37 5.18
CA GLU A 185 31.43 -10.80 5.09
C GLU A 185 32.93 -11.03 4.96
N LYS A 186 33.61 -10.28 4.09
CA LYS A 186 35.07 -10.36 3.95
C LYS A 186 35.81 -9.98 5.23
N THR A 187 35.36 -8.96 5.95
CA THR A 187 35.94 -8.56 7.24
C THR A 187 35.65 -9.58 8.33
N LYS A 188 34.44 -10.16 8.36
CA LYS A 188 34.11 -11.28 9.26
C LYS A 188 34.98 -12.52 8.98
N ASP A 189 35.18 -12.87 7.73
CA ASP A 189 36.06 -13.98 7.32
C ASP A 189 37.53 -13.72 7.65
N PHE A 190 37.96 -12.46 7.60
CA PHE A 190 39.30 -12.05 8.01
C PHE A 190 39.48 -12.12 9.54
N ILE A 191 38.51 -11.65 10.32
CA ILE A 191 38.53 -11.68 11.79
C ILE A 191 38.46 -13.13 12.30
N THR A 192 37.69 -14.01 11.65
CA THR A 192 37.63 -15.43 12.04
C THR A 192 38.92 -16.18 11.74
N LYS A 193 39.68 -15.77 10.71
CA LYS A 193 41.00 -16.33 10.38
C LYS A 193 42.14 -15.72 11.22
N ASN A 194 41.98 -14.50 11.72
CA ASN A 194 42.98 -13.77 12.49
C ASN A 194 42.36 -13.15 13.75
N PRO A 195 42.11 -13.93 14.81
CA PRO A 195 41.43 -13.45 16.02
C PRO A 195 42.21 -12.33 16.75
N ASP A 196 43.54 -12.33 16.63
CA ASP A 196 44.45 -11.37 17.27
C ASP A 196 44.40 -9.96 16.64
N MET A 197 43.84 -9.83 15.43
CA MET A 197 43.75 -8.56 14.68
C MET A 197 42.42 -7.82 14.89
N LYS A 198 41.54 -8.34 15.75
CA LYS A 198 40.20 -7.79 16.02
C LYS A 198 40.25 -6.37 16.58
N GLU A 199 41.27 -6.06 17.39
CA GLU A 199 41.45 -4.73 17.99
C GLU A 199 41.96 -3.70 16.97
N PHE A 200 42.80 -4.09 16.01
CA PHE A 200 43.37 -3.20 14.99
C PHE A 200 42.34 -2.73 13.94
N LEU A 201 41.39 -3.58 13.54
CA LEU A 201 40.34 -3.22 12.57
C LEU A 201 39.34 -2.18 13.11
N LEU A 202 39.16 -2.11 14.43
CA LEU A 202 38.34 -1.08 15.08
C LEU A 202 38.97 0.32 14.99
N TYR A 203 40.30 0.40 14.89
CA TYR A 203 41.02 1.67 14.74
C TYR A 203 41.03 2.15 13.28
N GLU A 204 40.98 1.26 12.30
CA GLU A 204 40.91 1.61 10.87
C GLU A 204 39.52 2.09 10.44
N SER A 205 38.43 1.69 11.13
CA SER A 205 37.08 2.23 10.85
C SER A 205 36.82 3.61 11.49
N LEU A 206 37.69 4.04 12.40
CA LEU A 206 37.68 5.37 13.02
C LEU A 206 38.53 6.40 12.26
N SER A 207 39.33 5.97 11.27
CA SER A 207 40.37 6.80 10.64
C SER A 207 39.87 7.85 9.65
N ASP A 208 38.57 7.92 9.34
CA ASP A 208 38.06 8.96 8.43
C ASP A 208 38.09 10.37 9.05
N ASN A 209 38.33 10.53 10.36
CA ASN A 209 38.38 11.85 11.02
C ASN A 209 39.37 11.95 12.22
N VAL A 210 40.53 11.30 12.19
CA VAL A 210 41.53 11.45 13.27
C VAL A 210 42.90 11.86 12.71
N GLU A 211 43.31 13.09 13.01
CA GLU A 211 44.68 13.57 12.78
C GLU A 211 45.66 12.79 13.67
N VAL A 212 46.52 11.99 13.04
CA VAL A 212 47.61 11.30 13.73
C VAL A 212 48.84 12.20 13.74
N ILE A 213 49.18 12.77 14.90
CA ILE A 213 50.47 13.43 15.12
C ILE A 213 51.53 12.33 15.31
N LEU A 214 52.33 12.09 14.27
CA LEU A 214 53.50 11.20 14.35
C LEU A 214 54.64 11.91 15.08
N LEU A 215 54.90 11.52 16.33
CA LEU A 215 56.14 11.91 17.01
C LEU A 215 57.32 11.08 16.45
N PRO A 216 58.47 11.71 16.15
CA PRO A 216 59.65 11.00 15.65
C PRO A 216 60.13 9.94 16.64
N SER A 217 60.47 8.76 16.11
CA SER A 217 60.92 7.57 16.84
C SER A 217 62.22 7.73 17.64
N GLU A 218 62.87 8.89 17.58
CA GLU A 218 64.10 9.21 18.30
C GLU A 218 63.89 9.34 19.82
N MET A 219 62.65 9.49 20.30
CA MET A 219 62.38 9.68 21.74
C MET A 219 62.11 8.41 22.57
N ILE A 220 61.98 7.22 21.95
CA ILE A 220 61.57 5.99 22.67
C ILE A 220 62.72 5.00 22.91
N LEU A 221 63.78 5.04 22.11
CA LEU A 221 64.90 4.10 22.25
C LEU A 221 66.20 4.89 22.39
N GLY A 222 66.78 4.82 23.60
CA GLY A 222 68.10 5.37 23.91
C GLY A 222 69.17 4.91 22.91
N GLU A 223 70.13 5.80 22.68
CA GLU A 223 71.20 5.71 21.70
C GLU A 223 71.80 4.31 21.54
N VAL A 224 71.79 3.79 20.31
CA VAL A 224 72.69 2.71 19.88
C VAL A 224 73.54 3.26 18.73
N PRO A 225 74.88 3.28 18.85
CA PRO A 225 75.74 3.98 17.91
C PRO A 225 75.91 3.24 16.57
N SER A 226 76.23 4.06 15.58
CA SER A 226 76.39 3.83 14.14
C SER A 226 76.94 2.48 13.67
N SER A 227 76.42 2.00 12.53
CA SER A 227 77.25 1.32 11.52
C SER A 227 76.78 1.57 10.09
N LYS A 228 77.70 2.19 9.35
CA LYS A 228 77.81 2.55 7.93
C LYS A 228 77.09 1.67 6.87
N LYS A 229 76.57 2.40 5.87
CA LYS A 229 76.54 2.15 4.40
C LYS A 229 75.70 0.98 3.85
N LYS A 230 74.73 1.31 2.99
CA LYS A 230 74.92 1.31 1.52
C LYS A 230 73.83 2.09 0.78
N LYS A 231 74.27 2.77 -0.28
CA LYS A 231 73.55 3.65 -1.21
C LYS A 231 72.65 2.88 -2.19
N ASN A 232 71.73 3.67 -2.75
CA ASN A 232 71.14 3.64 -4.11
C ASN A 232 69.81 2.94 -4.32
N SER A 233 68.77 3.76 -4.57
CA SER A 233 67.89 3.58 -5.72
C SER A 233 67.22 4.90 -6.14
N LYS A 234 67.75 5.46 -7.25
CA LYS A 234 67.11 6.17 -8.38
C LYS A 234 65.86 7.04 -8.14
N ARG A 235 66.03 8.35 -8.38
CA ARG A 235 64.96 9.32 -8.73
C ARG A 235 64.32 8.98 -10.09
N PRO A 236 63.01 9.18 -10.30
CA PRO A 236 62.41 9.28 -11.63
C PRO A 236 62.57 10.71 -12.20
N LYS A 237 62.73 10.80 -13.52
CA LYS A 237 62.79 12.05 -14.29
C LYS A 237 61.38 12.64 -14.44
N GLU A 238 61.24 13.92 -14.15
CA GLU A 238 60.14 14.76 -14.62
C GLU A 238 60.26 14.95 -16.14
N VAL A 239 59.11 14.95 -16.81
CA VAL A 239 58.94 15.17 -18.25
C VAL A 239 58.22 16.52 -18.38
N GLU A 240 58.77 17.44 -19.16
CA GLU A 240 58.08 18.64 -19.67
C GLU A 240 57.07 18.27 -20.77
#